data_AF-A0A7S1TG77-F1
#
_entry.id   AF-A0A7S1TG77-F1
#
_cell.length_a   1.000
_cell.length_b   1.000
_cell.length_c   1.000
_cell.angle_alpha   90.00
_cell.angle_beta   90.00
_cell.angle_gamma   90.00
#
_symmetry.space_group_name_H-M   'P 1'
#
loop_
_entity.id
_entity.type
_entity.pdbx_description
1 polymer ?
#
loop_
_entity_poly.entity_id
_entity_poly.type
_entity_poly.pdbx_seq_one_letter_code
_entity_poly.pdbx_strand_id
1 'polypeptide(L)'
;MAFVSGGIRWIGLKGGSDVGLCGRVGRKNEVRRGGSGEIVRRGVGVGVSTDAMAKVDRLLNLIEDTDSGAVVSKEERSMIDGIIFQLEDERAGEDLLSDPLLFGNFKVAYVSARQNYAPAGGRFRSRFGKLVFRTKGLFQHVLSPDRAVNMVRFALFGLIGGCVVLTGRLKKLPPIQGLPNPVRVEFDRPRISLAGAVFEFGPTSEVVLGITYLDDRIRLARGARGSLFVFHRGGDALLPVADSWKPIADTRPLPNLPALVFLGGLVASAFFLPPAITAAYAGLLALMTWVFLRQNPPPEIYPPSNNA
;
A
#
# COMPACT_ATOMS: atom_id res chain seq x y z
N MET A 1 -0.03 37.13 17.35
CA MET A 1 -1.45 36.78 17.63
C MET A 1 -2.04 36.16 16.36
N ALA A 2 -2.88 35.14 16.54
CA ALA A 2 -3.57 34.31 15.53
C ALA A 2 -2.70 33.29 14.76
N PHE A 3 -2.51 32.14 15.42
CA PHE A 3 -2.16 30.86 14.78
C PHE A 3 -3.40 30.30 14.06
N VAL A 4 -3.26 29.86 12.81
CA VAL A 4 -4.27 29.02 12.14
C VAL A 4 -3.70 27.60 11.99
N SER A 5 -4.13 26.74 12.89
CA SER A 5 -3.81 25.32 12.97
C SER A 5 -4.60 24.52 11.91
N GLY A 6 -3.93 24.02 10.88
CA GLY A 6 -4.48 23.06 9.93
C GLY A 6 -4.26 21.61 10.37
N GLY A 7 -4.85 21.24 11.52
CA GLY A 7 -4.83 19.85 12.00
C GLY A 7 -5.86 19.01 11.23
N ILE A 8 -5.40 17.96 10.55
CA ILE A 8 -6.29 16.93 9.98
C ILE A 8 -6.78 16.06 11.15
N ARG A 9 -8.01 16.33 11.59
CA ARG A 9 -8.71 15.60 12.66
C ARG A 9 -9.73 14.66 12.00
N TRP A 10 -9.55 13.36 12.15
CA TRP A 10 -10.58 12.37 11.82
C TRP A 10 -11.48 12.19 13.06
N ILE A 11 -12.67 12.79 13.04
CA ILE A 11 -13.69 12.65 14.08
C ILE A 11 -14.60 11.49 13.71
N GLY A 12 -14.68 10.50 14.61
CA GLY A 12 -15.73 9.48 14.59
C GLY A 12 -17.00 9.98 15.28
N LEU A 13 -18.15 9.68 14.69
CA LEU A 13 -19.48 9.78 15.31
C LEU A 13 -20.18 8.45 14.99
N LYS A 14 -20.35 7.56 15.98
CA LYS A 14 -21.53 7.44 16.86
C LYS A 14 -22.84 7.31 16.06
N GLY A 15 -23.30 6.07 15.93
CA GLY A 15 -24.65 5.75 15.49
C GLY A 15 -25.66 5.87 16.64
N GLY A 16 -26.88 6.26 16.27
CA GLY A 16 -28.15 6.06 16.96
C GLY A 16 -29.21 5.74 15.88
N SER A 17 -29.93 4.62 16.01
CA SER A 17 -31.35 4.53 16.44
C SER A 17 -32.33 5.15 15.44
N ASP A 18 -33.43 4.55 14.97
CA ASP A 18 -34.22 3.34 15.24
C ASP A 18 -34.65 2.78 13.85
N VAL A 19 -35.27 1.60 13.65
CA VAL A 19 -36.68 1.18 13.82
C VAL A 19 -36.66 -0.32 13.38
N GLY A 20 -37.30 -1.35 13.93
CA GLY A 20 -38.55 -1.48 14.67
C GLY A 20 -39.48 -2.45 13.90
N LEU A 21 -39.84 -3.56 14.56
CA LEU A 21 -41.07 -4.39 14.42
C LEU A 21 -41.21 -5.58 13.42
N CYS A 22 -41.68 -6.67 14.05
CA CYS A 22 -42.58 -7.76 13.61
C CYS A 22 -42.07 -8.80 12.60
N GLY A 23 -42.27 -10.12 12.78
CA GLY A 23 -43.16 -10.84 13.67
C GLY A 23 -42.91 -12.36 13.66
N ARG A 24 -43.64 -13.03 14.55
CA ARG A 24 -43.52 -14.42 15.02
C ARG A 24 -44.53 -15.33 14.31
N VAL A 25 -44.10 -16.47 13.74
CA VAL A 25 -44.81 -17.78 13.60
C VAL A 25 -43.71 -18.79 13.21
N GLY A 26 -43.53 -20.03 13.67
CA GLY A 26 -44.33 -20.97 14.43
C GLY A 26 -44.20 -22.38 13.81
N ARG A 27 -43.38 -23.23 14.44
CA ARG A 27 -43.48 -24.72 14.56
C ARG A 27 -43.20 -25.70 13.40
N LYS A 28 -42.41 -26.71 13.82
CA LYS A 28 -42.50 -28.19 13.68
C LYS A 28 -41.86 -28.91 12.47
N ASN A 29 -40.74 -29.58 12.80
CA ASN A 29 -40.34 -30.96 12.51
C ASN A 29 -41.11 -31.73 11.43
N GLU A 30 -40.36 -32.29 10.46
CA GLU A 30 -40.46 -33.72 10.16
C GLU A 30 -39.15 -34.29 9.61
N VAL A 31 -38.76 -35.43 10.18
CA VAL A 31 -37.64 -36.28 9.81
C VAL A 31 -38.15 -37.29 8.78
N ARG A 32 -37.44 -37.52 7.67
CA ARG A 32 -37.47 -38.82 6.98
C ARG A 32 -36.18 -39.13 6.22
N ARG A 33 -35.84 -40.43 6.31
CA ARG A 33 -34.63 -41.15 5.96
C ARG A 33 -34.39 -41.28 4.45
N GLY A 34 -33.10 -41.42 4.11
CA GLY A 34 -32.60 -42.58 3.36
C GLY A 34 -32.32 -42.37 1.87
N GLY A 35 -31.03 -42.39 1.50
CA GLY A 35 -30.63 -42.43 0.09
C GLY A 35 -29.12 -42.54 -0.11
N SER A 36 -28.65 -43.78 -0.15
CA SER A 36 -27.45 -44.35 -0.77
C SER A 36 -26.23 -43.46 -1.03
N GLY A 37 -25.11 -43.85 -0.42
CA GLY A 37 -23.80 -43.24 -0.61
C GLY A 37 -23.20 -43.51 -1.98
N GLU A 38 -22.57 -42.46 -2.50
CA GLU A 38 -21.50 -42.55 -3.48
C GLU A 38 -20.33 -41.74 -2.92
N ILE A 39 -19.37 -42.45 -2.32
CA ILE A 39 -18.12 -41.85 -1.81
C ILE A 39 -17.22 -41.61 -3.02
N VAL A 40 -17.47 -40.51 -3.72
CA VAL A 40 -16.50 -39.95 -4.66
C VAL A 40 -15.33 -39.41 -3.82
N ARG A 41 -14.20 -40.10 -3.92
CA ARG A 41 -12.92 -39.67 -3.34
C ARG A 41 -12.52 -38.33 -3.96
N ARG A 42 -12.90 -37.22 -3.31
CA ARG A 42 -12.35 -35.88 -3.59
C ARG A 42 -10.91 -35.85 -3.12
N GLY A 43 -9.99 -35.87 -4.08
CA GLY A 43 -8.61 -35.45 -3.85
C GLY A 43 -8.59 -34.01 -3.38
N VAL A 44 -7.93 -33.78 -2.24
CA VAL A 44 -7.69 -32.45 -1.67
C VAL A 44 -6.62 -31.78 -2.52
N GLY A 45 -7.06 -31.06 -3.54
CA GLY A 45 -6.31 -29.96 -4.15
C GLY A 45 -7.19 -28.74 -4.02
N VAL A 46 -6.72 -27.71 -3.32
CA VAL A 46 -7.37 -26.38 -3.31
C VAL A 46 -7.14 -25.80 -4.71
N GLY A 47 -7.96 -26.23 -5.66
CA GLY A 47 -7.87 -25.83 -7.06
C GLY A 47 -8.61 -24.51 -7.25
N VAL A 48 -7.85 -23.42 -7.42
CA VAL A 48 -8.38 -22.21 -8.04
C VAL A 48 -9.01 -22.62 -9.38
N SER A 49 -10.27 -22.23 -9.62
CA SER A 49 -10.96 -22.65 -10.84
C SER A 49 -10.24 -22.11 -12.08
N THR A 50 -10.28 -22.83 -13.21
CA THR A 50 -9.68 -22.35 -14.47
C THR A 50 -10.23 -20.99 -14.88
N ASP A 51 -11.48 -20.71 -14.53
CA ASP A 51 -12.16 -19.44 -14.76
C ASP A 51 -11.58 -18.30 -13.87
N ALA A 52 -11.25 -18.59 -12.62
CA ALA A 52 -10.59 -17.65 -11.72
C ALA A 52 -9.19 -17.28 -12.21
N MET A 53 -8.39 -18.28 -12.64
CA MET A 53 -7.06 -18.04 -13.21
C MET A 53 -7.14 -17.15 -14.46
N ALA A 54 -8.10 -17.41 -15.35
CA ALA A 54 -8.31 -16.58 -16.55
C ALA A 54 -8.71 -15.13 -16.19
N LYS A 55 -9.51 -14.93 -15.13
CA LYS A 55 -9.84 -13.58 -14.62
C LYS A 55 -8.61 -12.87 -14.06
N VAL A 56 -7.75 -13.58 -13.31
CA VAL A 56 -6.51 -13.03 -12.76
C VAL A 56 -5.54 -12.64 -13.89
N ASP A 57 -5.39 -13.47 -14.92
CA ASP A 57 -4.61 -13.15 -16.11
C ASP A 57 -5.13 -11.89 -16.79
N ARG A 58 -6.44 -11.84 -17.04
CA ARG A 58 -7.08 -10.68 -17.64
C ARG A 58 -6.90 -9.42 -16.81
N LEU A 59 -7.04 -9.51 -15.48
CA LEU A 59 -6.87 -8.40 -14.56
C LEU A 59 -5.44 -7.87 -14.60
N LEU A 60 -4.44 -8.75 -14.51
CA LEU A 60 -3.02 -8.38 -14.51
C LEU A 60 -2.63 -7.71 -15.84
N ASN A 61 -3.10 -8.24 -16.97
CA ASN A 61 -2.87 -7.64 -18.29
C ASN A 61 -3.50 -6.24 -18.40
N LEU A 62 -4.72 -6.04 -17.87
CA LEU A 62 -5.38 -4.73 -17.90
C LEU A 62 -4.69 -3.66 -17.06
N ILE A 63 -3.97 -4.05 -15.99
CA ILE A 63 -3.38 -3.09 -15.04
C ILE A 63 -1.90 -2.80 -15.29
N GLU A 64 -1.21 -3.57 -16.14
CA GLU A 64 0.24 -3.53 -16.33
C GLU A 64 0.78 -2.12 -16.63
N ASP A 65 0.14 -1.41 -17.56
CA ASP A 65 0.60 -0.09 -18.04
C ASP A 65 -0.14 1.10 -17.39
N THR A 66 -0.87 0.86 -16.31
CA THR A 66 -1.78 1.87 -15.74
C THR A 66 -1.11 2.87 -14.77
N ASP A 67 0.21 2.79 -14.54
CA ASP A 67 0.91 3.50 -13.45
C ASP A 67 0.19 3.31 -12.10
N SER A 68 -0.08 2.04 -11.75
CA SER A 68 -0.85 1.65 -10.57
C SER A 68 -2.24 2.28 -10.49
N GLY A 69 -2.94 2.43 -11.62
CA GLY A 69 -4.28 3.01 -11.69
C GLY A 69 -4.34 4.53 -11.87
N ALA A 70 -3.18 5.19 -12.02
CA ALA A 70 -3.09 6.64 -12.25
C ALA A 70 -3.40 7.05 -13.69
N VAL A 71 -3.19 6.15 -14.66
CA VAL A 71 -3.46 6.35 -16.09
C VAL A 71 -4.43 5.25 -16.54
N VAL A 72 -5.73 5.51 -16.43
CA VAL A 72 -6.80 4.56 -16.78
C VAL A 72 -8.02 5.34 -17.24
N SER A 73 -8.60 4.98 -18.38
CA SER A 73 -9.89 5.51 -18.85
C SER A 73 -11.05 5.09 -17.95
N LYS A 74 -12.23 5.68 -18.15
CA LYS A 74 -13.42 5.31 -17.36
C LYS A 74 -13.89 3.89 -17.72
N GLU A 75 -13.79 3.54 -18.99
CA GLU A 75 -14.19 2.26 -19.57
C GLU A 75 -13.28 1.13 -19.06
N GLU A 76 -11.95 1.32 -19.13
CA GLU A 76 -10.98 0.37 -18.56
C GLU A 76 -11.18 0.21 -17.06
N ARG A 77 -11.41 1.31 -16.33
CA ARG A 77 -11.69 1.24 -14.90
C ARG A 77 -12.93 0.42 -14.60
N SER A 78 -13.99 0.59 -15.38
CA SER A 78 -15.21 -0.23 -15.23
C SER A 78 -14.96 -1.71 -15.49
N MET A 79 -14.11 -2.05 -16.47
CA MET A 79 -13.73 -3.45 -16.74
C MET A 79 -12.90 -4.04 -15.60
N ILE A 80 -11.90 -3.30 -15.11
CA ILE A 80 -11.04 -3.70 -13.98
C ILE A 80 -11.88 -3.93 -12.72
N ASP A 81 -12.72 -2.95 -12.36
CA ASP A 81 -13.59 -3.03 -11.17
C ASP A 81 -14.55 -4.23 -11.28
N GLY A 82 -15.10 -4.51 -12.47
CA GLY A 82 -15.95 -5.67 -12.72
C GLY A 82 -15.25 -7.01 -12.50
N ILE A 83 -14.01 -7.17 -12.98
CA ILE A 83 -13.23 -8.40 -12.75
C ILE A 83 -12.89 -8.56 -11.28
N ILE A 84 -12.50 -7.47 -10.59
CA ILE A 84 -12.27 -7.48 -9.15
C ILE A 84 -13.52 -8.00 -8.43
N PHE A 85 -14.70 -7.45 -8.72
CA PHE A 85 -15.93 -7.89 -8.06
C PHE A 85 -16.27 -9.36 -8.32
N GLN A 86 -16.02 -9.87 -9.52
CA GLN A 86 -16.21 -11.29 -9.83
C GLN A 86 -15.27 -12.18 -9.00
N LEU A 87 -13.99 -11.82 -8.90
CA LEU A 87 -13.03 -12.57 -8.08
C LEU A 87 -13.38 -12.52 -6.59
N GLU A 88 -13.84 -11.38 -6.09
CA GLU A 88 -14.27 -11.26 -4.68
C GLU A 88 -15.49 -12.13 -4.36
N ASP A 89 -16.43 -12.27 -5.31
CA ASP A 89 -17.60 -13.13 -5.15
C ASP A 89 -17.21 -14.61 -5.05
N GLU A 90 -16.18 -15.04 -5.77
CA GLU A 90 -15.70 -16.43 -5.75
C GLU A 90 -15.20 -16.90 -4.38
N ARG A 91 -14.68 -15.99 -3.54
CA ARG A 91 -14.21 -16.28 -2.17
C ARG A 91 -15.05 -15.59 -1.10
N ALA A 92 -16.27 -15.17 -1.43
CA ALA A 92 -17.14 -14.48 -0.49
C ALA A 92 -17.51 -15.38 0.71
N GLY A 93 -17.36 -14.83 1.91
CA GLY A 93 -17.70 -15.53 3.17
C GLY A 93 -16.58 -16.41 3.73
N GLU A 94 -15.46 -16.58 3.03
CA GLU A 94 -14.30 -17.29 3.55
C GLU A 94 -13.49 -16.45 4.57
N ASP A 95 -12.88 -17.13 5.55
CA ASP A 95 -11.87 -16.52 6.44
C ASP A 95 -10.53 -16.44 5.72
N LEU A 96 -10.29 -15.32 5.05
CA LEU A 96 -9.04 -15.07 4.32
C LEU A 96 -7.89 -14.67 5.25
N LEU A 97 -8.13 -14.42 6.54
CA LEU A 97 -7.09 -13.97 7.46
C LEU A 97 -6.30 -15.12 8.09
N SER A 98 -6.78 -16.36 7.96
CA SER A 98 -6.06 -17.58 8.33
C SER A 98 -5.29 -18.21 7.16
N ASP A 99 -5.53 -17.74 5.94
CA ASP A 99 -4.87 -18.22 4.72
C ASP A 99 -3.37 -17.82 4.72
N PRO A 100 -2.42 -18.77 4.59
CA PRO A 100 -1.00 -18.47 4.49
C PRO A 100 -0.65 -17.53 3.33
N LEU A 101 -1.47 -17.49 2.27
CA LEU A 101 -1.31 -16.61 1.13
C LEU A 101 -1.49 -15.13 1.48
N LEU A 102 -2.02 -14.80 2.67
CA LEU A 102 -2.03 -13.42 3.16
C LEU A 102 -0.62 -12.81 3.23
N PHE A 103 0.37 -13.66 3.53
CA PHE A 103 1.76 -13.26 3.72
C PHE A 103 2.56 -13.33 2.42
N GLY A 104 3.45 -12.36 2.23
CA GLY A 104 4.34 -12.27 1.09
C GLY A 104 4.82 -10.85 0.79
N ASN A 105 5.70 -10.78 -0.19
CA ASN A 105 6.06 -9.53 -0.83
C ASN A 105 5.05 -9.22 -1.94
N PHE A 106 4.55 -7.99 -1.98
CA PHE A 106 3.63 -7.58 -3.04
C PHE A 106 3.98 -6.22 -3.61
N LYS A 107 3.85 -6.10 -4.94
CA LYS A 107 3.77 -4.84 -5.65
C LYS A 107 2.34 -4.32 -5.57
N VAL A 108 2.16 -3.03 -5.33
CA VAL A 108 0.85 -2.38 -5.48
C VAL A 108 0.62 -2.13 -6.98
N ALA A 109 0.01 -3.11 -7.64
CA ALA A 109 -0.16 -3.14 -9.08
C ALA A 109 -1.29 -2.21 -9.55
N TYR A 110 -2.31 -1.99 -8.71
CA TYR A 110 -3.43 -1.09 -9.03
C TYR A 110 -4.09 -0.54 -7.77
N VAL A 111 -4.51 0.73 -7.83
CA VAL A 111 -5.41 1.34 -6.86
C VAL A 111 -6.50 2.10 -7.60
N SER A 112 -7.77 1.83 -7.28
CA SER A 112 -8.85 2.62 -7.87
C SER A 112 -8.85 4.04 -7.27
N ALA A 113 -8.63 5.04 -8.11
CA ALA A 113 -8.79 6.43 -7.75
C ALA A 113 -10.27 6.79 -7.93
N ARG A 114 -10.97 7.11 -6.83
CA ARG A 114 -12.22 7.86 -6.98
C ARG A 114 -11.87 9.25 -7.52
N GLN A 115 -12.66 9.77 -8.45
CA GLN A 115 -12.41 11.01 -9.22
C GLN A 115 -12.04 12.26 -8.39
N ASN A 116 -12.20 12.23 -7.06
CA ASN A 116 -11.89 13.32 -6.13
C ASN A 116 -10.80 13.00 -5.10
N TYR A 117 -10.07 11.89 -5.21
CA TYR A 117 -9.03 11.50 -4.25
C TYR A 117 -7.71 11.18 -4.95
N ALA A 118 -6.63 11.79 -4.47
CA ALA A 118 -5.29 11.47 -4.92
C ALA A 118 -5.03 9.97 -4.66
N PRO A 119 -4.64 9.18 -5.69
CA PRO A 119 -4.32 7.77 -5.51
C PRO A 119 -3.21 7.58 -4.47
N ALA A 120 -3.06 6.35 -3.95
CA ALA A 120 -1.98 6.01 -3.02
C ALA A 120 -0.65 6.61 -3.51
N GLY A 121 -0.10 7.53 -2.72
CA GLY A 121 0.99 8.45 -3.13
C GLY A 121 0.66 9.95 -3.07
N GLY A 122 -0.60 10.37 -2.86
CA GLY A 122 -0.95 11.78 -2.59
C GLY A 122 -0.59 12.77 -3.70
N ARG A 123 -0.43 14.07 -3.37
CA ARG A 123 -0.05 15.15 -4.32
C ARG A 123 1.29 14.93 -5.03
N PHE A 124 2.12 13.98 -4.58
CA PHE A 124 3.38 13.57 -5.22
C PHE A 124 3.19 12.92 -6.59
N ARG A 125 1.97 12.50 -6.94
CA ARG A 125 1.63 11.93 -8.26
C ARG A 125 0.99 12.93 -9.23
N SER A 126 0.89 14.21 -8.86
CA SER A 126 0.49 15.30 -9.79
C SER A 126 1.56 15.55 -10.87
N ARG A 127 1.25 16.23 -11.98
CA ARG A 127 2.23 16.48 -13.08
C ARG A 127 3.54 17.11 -12.60
N PHE A 128 3.46 18.06 -11.67
CA PHE A 128 4.63 18.69 -11.04
C PHE A 128 5.27 17.79 -9.96
N GLY A 129 4.47 17.05 -9.20
CA GLY A 129 4.96 16.03 -8.27
C GLY A 129 5.78 14.94 -8.96
N LYS A 130 5.37 14.49 -10.15
CA LYS A 130 6.09 13.51 -10.99
C LYS A 130 7.42 14.05 -11.54
N LEU A 131 7.53 15.36 -11.74
CA LEU A 131 8.76 16.02 -12.20
C LEU A 131 9.83 16.05 -11.09
N VAL A 132 9.40 16.28 -9.84
CA VAL A 132 10.29 16.33 -8.68
C VAL A 132 10.52 14.94 -8.07
N PHE A 133 9.49 14.10 -7.98
CA PHE A 133 9.52 12.75 -7.42
C PHE A 133 8.91 11.75 -8.41
N ARG A 134 9.73 11.19 -9.30
CA ARG A 134 9.26 10.12 -10.21
C ARG A 134 9.14 8.82 -9.44
N THR A 135 7.92 8.33 -9.20
CA THR A 135 7.69 7.00 -8.60
C THR A 135 8.34 5.92 -9.48
N LYS A 136 9.10 5.03 -8.85
CA LYS A 136 9.82 3.91 -9.49
C LYS A 136 9.30 2.55 -9.03
N GLY A 137 8.53 2.49 -7.95
CA GLY A 137 7.92 1.26 -7.46
C GLY A 137 7.07 1.51 -6.22
N LEU A 138 5.99 0.75 -6.10
CA LEU A 138 5.09 0.75 -4.95
C LEU A 138 4.94 -0.68 -4.45
N PHE A 139 5.22 -0.88 -3.18
CA PHE A 139 5.15 -2.19 -2.56
C PHE A 139 4.39 -2.14 -1.24
N GLN A 140 3.69 -3.22 -0.94
CA GLN A 140 3.07 -3.47 0.35
C GLN A 140 3.35 -4.92 0.74
N HIS A 141 4.32 -5.11 1.62
CA HIS A 141 4.66 -6.43 2.15
C HIS A 141 3.80 -6.72 3.38
N VAL A 142 3.39 -7.97 3.54
CA VAL A 142 2.81 -8.48 4.77
C VAL A 142 3.58 -9.72 5.15
N LEU A 143 4.35 -9.64 6.23
CA LEU A 143 5.29 -10.65 6.67
C LEU A 143 4.75 -11.32 7.91
N SER A 144 4.88 -12.63 7.97
CA SER A 144 4.49 -13.41 9.14
C SER A 144 5.32 -13.00 10.38
N PRO A 145 4.72 -12.92 11.58
CA PRO A 145 3.32 -13.20 11.86
C PRO A 145 2.37 -12.02 11.63
N ASP A 146 2.85 -10.78 11.72
CA ASP A 146 1.98 -9.60 11.76
C ASP A 146 2.66 -8.30 11.30
N ARG A 147 3.79 -8.37 10.58
CA ARG A 147 4.50 -7.15 10.14
C ARG A 147 4.00 -6.71 8.78
N ALA A 148 3.66 -5.43 8.64
CA ALA A 148 3.33 -4.82 7.36
C ALA A 148 4.36 -3.75 7.01
N VAL A 149 4.72 -3.67 5.72
CA VAL A 149 5.68 -2.68 5.22
C VAL A 149 5.13 -2.04 3.96
N ASN A 150 4.90 -0.74 3.99
CA ASN A 150 4.66 0.05 2.78
C ASN A 150 5.98 0.65 2.32
N MET A 151 6.31 0.47 1.05
CA MET A 151 7.52 1.02 0.45
C MET A 151 7.20 1.75 -0.86
N VAL A 152 7.68 2.99 -0.97
CA VAL A 152 7.58 3.82 -2.17
C VAL A 152 8.97 4.19 -2.64
N ARG A 153 9.37 3.68 -3.81
CA ARG A 153 10.63 4.07 -4.46
C ARG A 153 10.38 5.25 -5.36
N PHE A 154 11.31 6.20 -5.38
CA PHE A 154 11.24 7.38 -6.21
C PHE A 154 12.61 7.78 -6.75
N ALA A 155 12.62 8.65 -7.76
CA ALA A 155 13.80 9.37 -8.21
C ALA A 155 13.56 10.87 -8.06
N LEU A 156 14.36 11.54 -7.24
CA LEU A 156 14.35 12.98 -7.04
C LEU A 156 14.99 13.66 -8.26
N PHE A 157 14.26 14.55 -8.93
CA PHE A 157 14.61 15.14 -10.23
C PHE A 157 14.96 14.12 -11.32
N GLY A 158 14.55 12.86 -11.16
CA GLY A 158 14.95 11.76 -12.05
C GLY A 158 16.40 11.27 -11.89
N LEU A 159 17.21 11.89 -11.03
CA LEU A 159 18.64 11.62 -10.89
C LEU A 159 18.97 10.85 -9.61
N ILE A 160 18.42 11.29 -8.47
CA ILE A 160 18.80 10.75 -7.16
C ILE A 160 17.74 9.74 -6.71
N GLY A 161 18.13 8.47 -6.64
CA GLY A 161 17.27 7.41 -6.10
C GLY A 161 16.96 7.62 -4.63
N GLY A 162 15.70 7.43 -4.26
CA GLY A 162 15.24 7.48 -2.89
C GLY A 162 14.11 6.50 -2.61
N CYS A 163 13.83 6.32 -1.33
CA CYS A 163 12.83 5.36 -0.86
C CYS A 163 12.13 5.90 0.39
N VAL A 164 10.81 5.78 0.46
CA VAL A 164 10.04 5.98 1.69
C VAL A 164 9.57 4.61 2.18
N VAL A 165 9.83 4.31 3.45
CA VAL A 165 9.46 3.06 4.11
C VAL A 165 8.61 3.38 5.33
N LEU A 166 7.48 2.70 5.45
CA LEU A 166 6.67 2.68 6.66
C LEU A 166 6.58 1.23 7.13
N THR A 167 7.06 0.97 8.34
CA THR A 167 6.86 -0.31 9.03
C THR A 167 5.68 -0.20 9.97
N GLY A 168 4.97 -1.29 10.18
CA GLY A 168 3.84 -1.33 11.10
C GLY A 168 3.43 -2.74 11.47
N ARG A 169 2.44 -2.83 12.36
CA ARG A 169 1.84 -4.11 12.75
C ARG A 169 0.41 -4.24 12.22
N LEU A 170 0.14 -5.38 11.61
CA LEU A 170 -1.15 -5.81 11.12
C LEU A 170 -1.94 -6.45 12.27
N LYS A 171 -3.14 -5.93 12.50
CA LYS A 171 -4.10 -6.45 13.48
C LYS A 171 -5.37 -6.87 12.75
N LYS A 172 -5.87 -8.06 13.05
CA LYS A 172 -7.20 -8.50 12.62
C LYS A 172 -8.25 -7.68 13.36
N LEU A 173 -9.29 -7.25 12.66
CA LEU A 173 -10.42 -6.53 13.23
C LEU A 173 -11.68 -7.42 13.25
N PRO A 174 -12.65 -7.14 14.14
CA PRO A 174 -13.97 -7.73 14.03
C PRO A 174 -14.65 -7.30 12.70
N PRO A 175 -15.69 -8.03 12.25
CA PRO A 175 -16.41 -7.69 11.03
C PRO A 175 -16.86 -6.22 10.98
N ILE A 176 -16.59 -5.56 9.86
CA ILE A 176 -17.03 -4.19 9.56
C ILE A 176 -17.99 -4.28 8.38
N GLN A 177 -19.14 -3.62 8.48
CA GLN A 177 -20.15 -3.63 7.41
C GLN A 177 -19.53 -3.16 6.09
N GLY A 178 -19.67 -3.98 5.04
CA GLY A 178 -19.14 -3.67 3.71
C GLY A 178 -17.62 -3.86 3.56
N LEU A 179 -16.93 -4.41 4.57
CA LEU A 179 -15.50 -4.64 4.55
C LEU A 179 -15.18 -6.06 5.09
N PRO A 180 -15.16 -7.09 4.22
CA PRO A 180 -14.89 -8.46 4.63
C PRO A 180 -13.43 -8.62 5.09
N ASN A 181 -13.19 -9.56 6.01
CA ASN A 181 -11.85 -9.86 6.55
C ASN A 181 -11.03 -8.60 6.88
N PRO A 182 -11.52 -7.72 7.77
CA PRO A 182 -10.88 -6.43 7.99
C PRO A 182 -9.57 -6.57 8.76
N VAL A 183 -8.56 -5.85 8.29
CA VAL A 183 -7.26 -5.69 8.93
C VAL A 183 -6.95 -4.22 9.12
N ARG A 184 -6.31 -3.90 10.24
CA ARG A 184 -5.74 -2.58 10.54
C ARG A 184 -4.22 -2.70 10.53
N VAL A 185 -3.56 -1.75 9.90
CA VAL A 185 -2.11 -1.57 10.06
C VAL A 185 -1.86 -0.23 10.71
N GLU A 186 -1.21 -0.26 11.87
CA GLU A 186 -0.67 0.91 12.55
C GLU A 186 0.80 1.05 12.13
N PHE A 187 1.09 2.06 11.32
CA PHE A 187 2.43 2.36 10.82
C PHE A 187 3.15 3.34 11.74
N ASP A 188 4.43 3.03 11.98
CA ASP A 188 5.40 3.91 12.62
C ASP A 188 5.65 5.17 11.80
N ARG A 189 6.48 6.08 12.31
CA ARG A 189 6.88 7.27 11.57
C ARG A 189 7.58 6.86 10.27
N PRO A 190 7.18 7.46 9.12
CA PRO A 190 7.85 7.23 7.85
C PRO A 190 9.35 7.48 7.92
N ARG A 191 10.11 6.57 7.30
CA ARG A 191 11.55 6.72 7.06
C ARG A 191 11.80 7.03 5.60
N ILE A 192 12.56 8.07 5.33
CA ILE A 192 13.02 8.40 3.99
C ILE A 192 14.52 8.13 3.89
N SER A 193 14.90 7.34 2.88
CA SER A 193 16.26 7.15 2.46
C SER A 193 16.54 7.97 1.21
N LEU A 194 17.56 8.80 1.25
CA LEU A 194 18.04 9.59 0.12
C LEU A 194 19.57 9.63 0.13
N ALA A 195 20.20 9.21 -0.97
CA ALA A 195 21.66 9.19 -1.11
C ALA A 195 22.41 8.47 0.05
N GLY A 196 21.83 7.38 0.58
CA GLY A 196 22.42 6.58 1.66
C GLY A 196 22.13 7.10 3.08
N ALA A 197 21.57 8.30 3.23
CA ALA A 197 21.14 8.83 4.53
C ALA A 197 19.66 8.50 4.80
N VAL A 198 19.35 8.13 6.05
CA VAL A 198 17.99 7.80 6.50
C VAL A 198 17.51 8.83 7.51
N PHE A 199 16.29 9.32 7.33
CA PHE A 199 15.64 10.29 8.19
C PHE A 199 14.22 9.85 8.54
N GLU A 200 13.75 10.22 9.72
CA GLU A 200 12.34 10.08 10.10
C GLU A 200 11.59 11.39 9.88
N PHE A 201 10.36 11.31 9.38
CA PHE A 201 9.53 12.49 9.14
C PHE A 201 8.06 12.18 9.32
N GLY A 202 7.29 13.21 9.69
CA GLY A 202 5.83 13.12 9.80
C GLY A 202 5.33 12.31 11.00
N PRO A 203 4.00 12.22 11.15
CA PRO A 203 3.36 11.44 12.19
C PRO A 203 3.31 9.94 11.84
N THR A 204 2.96 9.13 12.83
CA THR A 204 2.47 7.75 12.59
C THR A 204 1.18 7.78 11.76
N SER A 205 0.81 6.66 11.16
CA SER A 205 -0.40 6.56 10.33
C SER A 205 -1.13 5.24 10.50
N GLU A 206 -2.40 5.19 10.12
CA GLU A 206 -3.22 3.99 10.18
C GLU A 206 -3.89 3.74 8.83
N VAL A 207 -3.98 2.47 8.44
CA VAL A 207 -4.77 2.03 7.29
C VAL A 207 -5.66 0.86 7.69
N VAL A 208 -6.92 0.90 7.26
CA VAL A 208 -7.87 -0.21 7.39
C VAL A 208 -8.26 -0.71 6.00
N LEU A 209 -8.03 -2.00 5.77
CA LEU A 209 -8.37 -2.71 4.53
C LEU A 209 -9.24 -3.93 4.84
N GLY A 210 -10.12 -4.31 3.94
CA GLY A 210 -10.78 -5.61 3.92
C GLY A 210 -10.15 -6.50 2.88
N ILE A 211 -9.67 -7.68 3.28
CA ILE A 211 -9.11 -8.65 2.34
C ILE A 211 -10.27 -9.38 1.66
N THR A 212 -10.32 -9.35 0.34
CA THR A 212 -11.49 -9.82 -0.40
C THR A 212 -11.20 -11.01 -1.30
N TYR A 213 -9.94 -11.22 -1.65
CA TYR A 213 -9.49 -12.38 -2.43
C TYR A 213 -8.00 -12.64 -2.21
N LEU A 214 -7.61 -13.91 -2.22
CA LEU A 214 -6.22 -14.36 -2.17
C LEU A 214 -6.03 -15.52 -3.14
N ASP A 215 -4.94 -15.49 -3.89
CA ASP A 215 -4.36 -16.66 -4.55
C ASP A 215 -2.82 -16.59 -4.49
N ASP A 216 -2.15 -17.44 -5.26
CA ASP A 216 -0.70 -17.50 -5.36
C ASP A 216 -0.09 -16.27 -6.07
N ARG A 217 -0.86 -15.54 -6.87
CA ARG A 217 -0.40 -14.43 -7.72
C ARG A 217 -0.81 -13.06 -7.21
N ILE A 218 -1.99 -12.92 -6.63
CA ILE A 218 -2.59 -11.67 -6.22
C ILE A 218 -3.25 -11.73 -4.84
N ARG A 219 -3.33 -10.55 -4.23
CA ARG A 219 -4.23 -10.27 -3.12
C ARG A 219 -5.09 -9.08 -3.51
N LEU A 220 -6.40 -9.21 -3.33
CA LEU A 220 -7.34 -8.11 -3.50
C LEU A 220 -7.74 -7.56 -2.13
N ALA A 221 -7.92 -6.24 -2.08
CA ALA A 221 -8.46 -5.62 -0.90
C ALA A 221 -9.34 -4.41 -1.23
N ARG A 222 -10.25 -4.11 -0.32
CA ARG A 222 -11.04 -2.88 -0.28
C ARG A 222 -10.52 -1.96 0.80
N GLY A 223 -10.40 -0.67 0.52
CA GLY A 223 -10.22 0.35 1.55
C GLY A 223 -11.55 0.71 2.21
N ALA A 224 -11.50 1.19 3.46
CA ALA A 224 -12.70 1.64 4.18
C ALA A 224 -13.53 2.72 3.46
N ARG A 225 -12.96 3.40 2.45
CA ARG A 225 -13.66 4.40 1.61
C ARG A 225 -14.09 3.87 0.23
N GLY A 226 -14.01 2.56 0.02
CA GLY A 226 -14.41 1.88 -1.21
C GLY A 226 -13.39 1.90 -2.34
N SER A 227 -12.13 2.27 -2.07
CA SER A 227 -11.03 2.11 -3.04
C SER A 227 -10.66 0.63 -3.18
N LEU A 228 -10.37 0.18 -4.40
CA LEU A 228 -9.99 -1.19 -4.70
C LEU A 228 -8.47 -1.27 -4.86
N PHE A 229 -7.86 -2.33 -4.35
CA PHE A 229 -6.43 -2.58 -4.41
C PHE A 229 -6.14 -3.93 -5.05
N VAL A 230 -5.18 -3.95 -5.97
CA VAL A 230 -4.58 -5.19 -6.49
C VAL A 230 -3.12 -5.22 -6.05
N PHE A 231 -2.79 -6.22 -5.25
CA PHE A 231 -1.43 -6.51 -4.82
C PHE A 231 -0.92 -7.71 -5.61
N HIS A 232 0.17 -7.56 -6.37
CA HIS A 232 0.73 -8.62 -7.20
C HIS A 232 1.98 -9.22 -6.53
N ARG A 233 2.03 -10.55 -6.39
CA ARG A 233 3.14 -11.32 -5.83
C ARG A 233 4.26 -11.58 -6.86
N GLY A 234 3.97 -11.44 -8.16
CA GLY A 234 4.95 -11.59 -9.24
C GLY A 234 5.69 -10.30 -9.63
N GLY A 235 6.47 -10.38 -10.71
CA GLY A 235 7.22 -9.24 -11.27
C GLY A 235 8.19 -8.63 -10.26
N ASP A 236 8.14 -7.30 -10.08
CA ASP A 236 9.05 -6.58 -9.18
C ASP A 236 9.00 -7.08 -7.73
N ALA A 237 7.91 -7.71 -7.29
CA ALA A 237 7.78 -8.24 -5.94
C ALA A 237 8.71 -9.44 -5.66
N LEU A 238 9.19 -10.12 -6.72
CA LEU A 238 10.16 -11.21 -6.65
C LEU A 238 11.61 -10.74 -6.82
N LEU A 239 11.81 -9.50 -7.23
CA LEU A 239 13.14 -8.95 -7.47
C LEU A 239 13.77 -8.44 -6.16
N PRO A 240 15.12 -8.38 -6.04
CA PRO A 240 15.80 -7.86 -4.85
C PRO A 240 15.37 -6.45 -4.43
N VAL A 241 14.84 -5.67 -5.38
CA VAL A 241 14.27 -4.35 -5.14
C VAL A 241 13.14 -4.35 -4.10
N ALA A 242 12.35 -5.42 -4.04
CA ALA A 242 11.28 -5.61 -3.07
C ALA A 242 11.80 -5.67 -1.64
N ASP A 243 13.06 -6.04 -1.44
CA ASP A 243 13.70 -6.16 -0.12
C ASP A 243 14.50 -4.90 0.28
N SER A 244 14.56 -3.88 -0.58
CA SER A 244 15.34 -2.66 -0.33
C SER A 244 14.89 -1.84 0.89
N TRP A 245 13.71 -2.16 1.46
CA TRP A 245 13.24 -1.56 2.71
C TRP A 245 14.00 -2.07 3.94
N LYS A 246 14.54 -3.30 3.92
CA LYS A 246 15.19 -3.95 5.08
C LYS A 246 16.30 -3.08 5.69
N PRO A 247 17.35 -2.66 4.94
CA PRO A 247 18.40 -1.83 5.51
C PRO A 247 17.89 -0.47 6.01
N ILE A 248 16.85 0.10 5.38
CA ILE A 248 16.29 1.40 5.79
C ILE A 248 15.54 1.28 7.13
N ALA A 249 14.82 0.17 7.33
CA ALA A 249 14.10 -0.12 8.56
C ALA A 249 15.03 -0.39 9.76
N ASP A 250 16.24 -0.89 9.51
CA ASP A 250 17.20 -1.21 10.56
C ASP A 250 18.22 -0.08 10.80
N THR A 251 18.36 0.86 9.85
CA THR A 251 19.26 2.01 9.98
C THR A 251 18.74 3.01 11.01
N ARG A 252 19.61 3.42 11.94
CA ARG A 252 19.32 4.50 12.89
C ARG A 252 19.16 5.82 12.12
N PRO A 253 18.02 6.52 12.25
CA PRO A 253 17.81 7.78 11.55
C PRO A 253 18.75 8.87 12.09
N LEU A 254 19.24 9.73 11.19
CA LEU A 254 20.01 10.91 11.57
C LEU A 254 19.11 11.93 12.29
N PRO A 255 19.65 12.69 13.26
CA PRO A 255 18.88 13.67 14.02
C PRO A 255 18.32 14.79 13.14
N ASN A 256 17.12 15.21 13.52
CA ASN A 256 16.10 15.80 12.68
C ASN A 256 16.30 17.26 12.21
N LEU A 257 17.46 17.92 12.39
CA LEU A 257 17.55 19.36 12.09
C LEU A 257 17.85 19.71 10.61
N PRO A 258 18.91 19.17 9.96
CA PRO A 258 19.25 19.60 8.61
C PRO A 258 18.33 19.02 7.53
N ALA A 259 17.84 17.79 7.71
CA ALA A 259 17.02 17.10 6.70
C ALA A 259 15.56 17.54 6.68
N LEU A 260 14.99 17.96 7.81
CA LEU A 260 13.68 18.61 7.83
C LEU A 260 13.72 20.00 7.19
N VAL A 261 14.84 20.73 7.32
CA VAL A 261 15.05 22.01 6.63
C VAL A 261 15.28 21.78 5.13
N PHE A 262 16.06 20.76 4.76
CA PHE A 262 16.33 20.43 3.36
C PHE A 262 15.07 19.92 2.63
N LEU A 263 14.40 18.91 3.19
CA LEU A 263 13.21 18.30 2.60
C LEU A 263 11.97 19.19 2.77
N GLY A 264 11.82 19.83 3.94
CA GLY A 264 10.77 20.82 4.19
C GLY A 264 10.94 22.08 3.34
N GLY A 265 12.17 22.51 3.07
CA GLY A 265 12.49 23.59 2.13
C GLY A 265 12.24 23.20 0.67
N LEU A 266 12.61 21.98 0.24
CA LEU A 266 12.29 21.45 -1.10
C LEU A 266 10.78 21.28 -1.32
N VAL A 267 10.06 20.80 -0.31
CA VAL A 267 8.61 20.67 -0.35
C VAL A 267 7.96 22.06 -0.32
N ALA A 268 8.32 22.96 0.60
CA ALA A 268 7.74 24.30 0.68
C ALA A 268 8.03 25.16 -0.57
N SER A 269 9.23 25.07 -1.15
CA SER A 269 9.59 25.79 -2.37
C SER A 269 8.88 25.27 -3.63
N ALA A 270 8.46 24.00 -3.64
CA ALA A 270 7.63 23.45 -4.70
C ALA A 270 6.14 23.86 -4.60
N PHE A 271 5.70 24.37 -3.43
CA PHE A 271 4.30 24.75 -3.19
C PHE A 271 4.04 26.27 -3.10
N PHE A 272 5.05 27.10 -2.78
CA PHE A 272 4.81 28.53 -2.46
C PHE A 272 5.77 29.55 -3.09
N LEU A 273 6.81 29.15 -3.83
CA LEU A 273 7.80 30.08 -4.38
C LEU A 273 7.77 30.15 -5.92
N PRO A 274 8.01 31.34 -6.53
CA PRO A 274 8.20 31.48 -7.97
C PRO A 274 9.37 30.63 -8.49
N PRO A 275 9.32 30.15 -9.75
CA PRO A 275 10.29 29.19 -10.30
C PRO A 275 11.76 29.61 -10.19
N ALA A 276 12.05 30.91 -10.36
CA ALA A 276 13.40 31.46 -10.24
C ALA A 276 13.95 31.35 -8.81
N ILE A 277 13.09 31.49 -7.80
CA ILE A 277 13.46 31.39 -6.40
C ILE A 277 13.61 29.92 -6.00
N THR A 278 12.75 29.03 -6.52
CA THR A 278 12.89 27.58 -6.33
C THR A 278 14.21 27.05 -6.89
N ALA A 279 14.66 27.53 -8.05
CA ALA A 279 15.95 27.15 -8.64
C ALA A 279 17.14 27.64 -7.80
N ALA A 280 17.10 28.87 -7.30
CA ALA A 280 18.13 29.41 -6.41
C ALA A 280 18.17 28.67 -5.06
N TYR A 281 17.00 28.31 -4.51
CA TYR A 281 16.91 27.56 -3.26
C TYR A 281 17.38 26.11 -3.42
N ALA A 282 17.05 25.46 -4.54
CA ALA A 282 17.56 24.13 -4.88
C ALA A 282 19.09 24.14 -5.07
N GLY A 283 19.64 25.18 -5.69
CA GLY A 283 21.09 25.37 -5.80
C GLY A 283 21.77 25.54 -4.44
N LEU A 284 21.20 26.37 -3.56
CA LEU A 284 21.71 26.57 -2.19
C LEU A 284 21.64 25.30 -1.35
N LEU A 285 20.53 24.56 -1.45
CA LEU A 285 20.34 23.28 -0.78
C LEU A 285 21.31 22.21 -1.31
N ALA A 286 21.49 22.11 -2.63
CA ALA A 286 22.46 21.21 -3.23
C ALA A 286 23.90 21.53 -2.79
N LEU A 287 24.25 22.82 -2.69
CA LEU A 287 25.54 23.27 -2.17
C LEU A 287 25.71 22.88 -0.69
N MET A 288 24.68 23.08 0.13
CA MET A 288 24.71 22.73 1.55
C MET A 288 24.82 21.21 1.76
N THR A 289 24.10 20.41 0.96
CA THR A 289 24.23 18.94 0.97
C THR A 289 25.61 18.48 0.50
N TRP A 290 26.16 19.10 -0.53
CA TRP A 290 27.52 18.80 -1.00
C TRP A 290 28.57 19.12 0.07
N VAL A 291 28.47 20.28 0.75
CA VAL A 291 29.35 20.63 1.89
C VAL A 291 29.21 19.62 3.02
N PHE A 292 27.98 19.24 3.39
CA PHE A 292 27.73 18.28 4.46
C PHE A 292 28.29 16.89 4.14
N LEU A 293 28.10 16.38 2.93
CA LEU A 293 28.63 15.09 2.47
C LEU A 293 30.16 15.09 2.35
N ARG A 294 30.77 16.23 2.04
CA ARG A 294 32.24 16.37 2.03
C ARG A 294 32.81 16.37 3.45
N GLN A 295 32.09 16.94 4.41
CA GLN A 295 32.49 16.96 5.82
C GLN A 295 32.19 15.65 6.56
N ASN A 296 31.20 14.90 6.08
CA ASN A 296 30.77 13.62 6.63
C ASN A 296 30.73 12.58 5.49
N PRO A 297 31.90 12.15 4.98
CA PRO A 297 31.92 11.13 3.94
C PRO A 297 31.20 9.87 4.46
N PRO A 298 30.41 9.19 3.61
CA PRO A 298 29.79 7.93 4.01
C PRO A 298 30.89 6.96 4.46
N PRO A 299 30.62 6.10 5.46
CA PRO A 299 31.58 5.09 5.86
C PRO A 299 31.93 4.22 4.64
N GLU A 300 33.23 3.99 4.43
CA GLU A 300 33.72 3.11 3.37
C GLU A 300 32.97 1.77 3.47
N ILE A 301 32.21 1.47 2.41
CA ILE A 301 31.64 0.14 2.23
C ILE A 301 32.84 -0.75 1.96
N TYR A 302 33.36 -1.42 2.99
CA TYR A 302 34.41 -2.41 2.83
C TYR A 302 33.93 -3.43 1.77
N PRO A 303 34.71 -3.72 0.72
CA PRO A 303 34.43 -4.86 -0.13
C PRO A 303 34.44 -6.13 0.74
N PRO A 304 33.67 -7.17 0.37
CA PRO A 304 33.65 -8.41 1.13
C PRO A 304 35.08 -8.91 1.33
N SER A 305 35.45 -9.14 2.58
CA SER A 305 36.70 -9.81 2.92
C SER A 305 36.69 -11.19 2.27
N ASN A 306 37.46 -11.35 1.19
CA ASN A 306 37.79 -12.66 0.65
C ASN A 306 38.73 -13.35 1.65
N ASN A 307 38.14 -14.04 2.62
CA ASN A 307 38.85 -15.05 3.37
C ASN A 307 38.44 -16.42 2.83
N ALA A 308 39.40 -17.02 2.13
CA ALA A 308 39.53 -18.45 1.90
C ALA A 308 39.78 -19.18 3.24
#